data_AF-A0AAX4I1C9-F1
#
_entry.id   AF-A0AAX4I1C9-F1
#
_cell.length_a   1.000
_cell.length_b   1.000
_cell.length_c   1.000
_cell.angle_alpha   90.00
_cell.angle_beta   90.00
_cell.angle_gamma   90.00
#
_symmetry.space_group_name_H-M   'P 1'
#
loop_
_entity.id
_entity.type
_entity.pdbx_description
1 polymer ?
#
loop_
_entity_poly.entity_id
_entity_poly.type
_entity_poly.pdbx_seq_one_letter_code
_entity_poly.pdbx_strand_id
1 'polypeptide(L)'
;MRSDFLRYLLLEAEGVVYTETDTIALKPIDSWTPSHLRDNTRLVIGTENDQRDGRRWEDLPHPLQFAQWTIASAPRHPVLQKMADRVVMSVKDPVRRYGVREIELRPTSFEFLNSTGPAA
;
A
#
# COMPACT_ATOMS: atom_id res chain seq x y z
N MET A 1 -4.59 -0.93 8.69
CA MET A 1 -3.60 -0.31 9.59
C MET A 1 -2.55 -1.30 10.09
N ARG A 2 -2.83 -2.23 11.01
CA ARG A 2 -1.77 -3.11 11.56
C ARG A 2 -1.14 -4.05 10.53
N SER A 3 -1.96 -4.74 9.73
CA SER A 3 -1.48 -5.59 8.63
C SER A 3 -0.77 -4.77 7.55
N ASP A 4 -1.33 -3.61 7.19
CA ASP A 4 -0.74 -2.69 6.20
C ASP A 4 0.62 -2.17 6.67
N PHE A 5 0.78 -1.86 7.95
CA PHE A 5 2.08 -1.46 8.46
C PHE A 5 3.09 -2.60 8.43
N LEU A 6 2.67 -3.79 8.91
CA LEU A 6 3.53 -4.96 8.94
C LEU A 6 4.02 -5.35 7.55
N ARG A 7 3.15 -5.33 6.53
CA ARG A 7 3.57 -5.68 5.16
C ARG A 7 4.63 -4.73 4.63
N TYR A 8 4.52 -3.42 4.87
CA TYR A 8 5.54 -2.46 4.43
C TYR A 8 6.87 -2.67 5.15
N LEU A 9 6.84 -2.93 6.46
CA LEU A 9 8.05 -3.21 7.24
C LEU A 9 8.75 -4.50 6.77
N LEU A 10 7.98 -5.57 6.51
CA LEU A 10 8.52 -6.84 6.03
C LEU A 10 9.13 -6.69 4.63
N LEU A 11 8.43 -6.02 3.71
CA LEU A 11 8.95 -5.76 2.37
C LEU A 11 10.22 -4.89 2.42
N GLU A 12 10.27 -3.90 3.33
CA GLU A 12 11.43 -3.01 3.46
C GLU A 12 12.65 -3.76 3.99
N ALA A 13 12.47 -4.58 5.02
CA ALA A 13 13.54 -5.32 5.67
C ALA A 13 14.07 -6.46 4.81
N GLU A 14 13.18 -7.30 4.28
CA GLU A 14 13.54 -8.59 3.67
C GLU A 14 13.57 -8.55 2.14
N GLY A 15 12.83 -7.63 1.52
CA GLY A 15 12.73 -7.58 0.06
C GLY A 15 12.11 -8.86 -0.52
N VAL A 16 10.83 -9.06 -0.24
CA VAL A 16 10.09 -10.28 -0.54
C VAL A 16 8.89 -10.03 -1.46
N VAL A 17 8.12 -11.08 -1.72
CA VAL A 17 6.76 -10.97 -2.24
C VAL A 17 5.79 -11.10 -1.09
N TYR A 18 4.95 -10.10 -0.90
CA TYR A 18 3.81 -10.15 0.02
C TYR A 18 2.55 -10.40 -0.80
N THR A 19 1.66 -11.25 -0.29
CA THR A 19 0.30 -11.41 -0.83
C THR A 19 -0.69 -11.70 0.29
N GLU A 20 -1.93 -11.20 0.19
CA GLU A 20 -2.99 -11.53 1.15
C GLU A 20 -3.43 -13.00 1.03
N THR A 21 -3.92 -13.57 2.12
CA THR A 21 -4.17 -15.02 2.25
C THR A 21 -5.31 -15.53 1.37
N ASP A 22 -6.18 -14.63 0.90
CA ASP A 22 -7.31 -14.88 0.03
C ASP A 22 -7.03 -14.56 -1.45
N THR A 23 -5.77 -14.24 -1.79
CA THR A 23 -5.35 -14.03 -3.18
C THR A 23 -5.12 -15.36 -3.91
N ILE A 24 -5.37 -15.36 -5.22
CA ILE A 24 -5.15 -16.51 -6.11
C ILE A 24 -3.98 -16.20 -7.05
N ALA A 25 -3.02 -17.13 -7.13
CA ALA A 25 -1.88 -17.01 -8.04
C ALA A 25 -2.30 -17.26 -9.49
N LEU A 26 -2.73 -16.20 -10.19
CA LEU A 26 -3.11 -16.27 -11.61
C LEU A 26 -1.91 -16.45 -12.55
N LYS A 27 -0.74 -15.95 -12.15
CA LYS A 27 0.50 -16.03 -12.93
C LYS A 27 1.70 -16.27 -12.02
N PRO A 28 2.67 -17.10 -12.43
CA PRO A 28 3.93 -17.30 -11.71
C PRO A 28 4.68 -15.97 -11.48
N ILE A 29 5.31 -15.82 -10.31
CA ILE A 29 6.01 -14.58 -9.90
C ILE A 29 7.11 -14.21 -10.90
N ASP A 30 7.83 -15.20 -11.42
CA ASP A 30 8.85 -15.04 -12.43
C ASP A 30 8.31 -14.53 -13.75
N SER A 31 7.00 -14.49 -14.00
CA SER A 31 6.42 -13.92 -15.22
C SER A 31 6.01 -12.44 -15.09
N TRP A 32 6.06 -11.86 -13.88
CA TRP A 32 5.51 -10.53 -13.62
C TRP A 32 6.32 -9.40 -14.27
N THR A 33 7.62 -9.62 -14.48
CA THR A 33 8.53 -8.62 -15.09
C THR A 33 8.98 -9.09 -16.48
N PRO A 34 8.85 -8.24 -17.52
CA PRO A 34 9.41 -8.52 -18.84
C PRO A 34 10.91 -8.81 -18.79
N SER A 35 11.41 -9.75 -19.59
CA SER A 35 12.80 -10.21 -19.55
C SER A 35 13.83 -9.08 -19.60
N HIS A 36 13.61 -8.08 -20.47
CA HIS A 36 14.51 -6.94 -20.65
C HIS A 36 14.50 -5.93 -19.48
N LEU A 37 13.57 -6.05 -18.52
CA LEU A 37 13.48 -5.18 -17.34
C LEU A 37 13.91 -5.88 -16.05
N ARG A 38 14.05 -7.20 -16.03
CA ARG A 38 14.28 -8.00 -14.80
C ARG A 38 15.43 -7.48 -13.94
N ASP A 39 16.56 -7.16 -14.55
CA ASP A 39 17.76 -6.71 -13.83
C ASP A 39 17.66 -5.27 -13.30
N ASN A 40 16.66 -4.51 -13.78
CA ASN A 40 16.45 -3.11 -13.43
C ASN A 40 15.17 -2.88 -12.60
N THR A 41 14.34 -3.90 -12.40
CA THR A 41 13.09 -3.79 -11.64
C THR A 41 13.33 -4.07 -10.16
N ARG A 42 12.98 -3.10 -9.31
CA ARG A 42 13.11 -3.21 -7.83
C ARG A 42 11.78 -3.14 -7.08
N LEU A 43 10.68 -2.93 -7.81
CA LEU A 43 9.33 -2.88 -7.27
C LEU A 43 8.35 -3.30 -8.37
N VAL A 44 7.43 -4.20 -8.00
CA VAL A 44 6.29 -4.61 -8.83
C VAL A 44 5.04 -4.41 -7.98
N ILE A 45 4.13 -3.58 -8.48
CA ILE A 45 2.82 -3.29 -7.88
C ILE A 45 1.75 -3.39 -8.96
N GLY A 46 0.59 -3.92 -8.60
CA GLY A 46 -0.56 -3.97 -9.48
C GLY A 46 -1.35 -2.66 -9.46
N THR A 47 -2.12 -2.40 -10.51
CA THR A 47 -3.14 -1.36 -10.49
C THR A 47 -4.38 -1.89 -9.80
N GLU A 48 -4.91 -1.14 -8.84
CA GLU A 48 -6.18 -1.46 -8.17
C GLU A 48 -7.34 -0.73 -8.82
N ASN A 49 -7.16 0.54 -9.11
CA ASN A 49 -8.12 1.35 -9.85
C ASN A 49 -7.41 2.25 -10.85
N ASP A 50 -7.95 2.36 -12.06
CA ASP A 50 -7.49 3.27 -13.12
C ASP A 50 -8.71 3.84 -13.84
N GLN A 51 -9.26 4.91 -13.26
CA GLN A 51 -10.40 5.60 -13.85
C GLN A 51 -9.92 6.53 -14.97
N ARG A 52 -10.17 6.10 -16.22
CA ARG A 52 -9.79 6.84 -17.43
C ARG A 52 -10.89 7.76 -17.94
N ASP A 53 -12.14 7.38 -17.75
CA ASP A 53 -13.31 8.08 -18.28
C ASP A 53 -14.53 8.03 -17.33
N GLY A 54 -15.57 8.80 -17.68
CA GLY A 54 -16.84 8.84 -16.95
C GLY A 54 -16.85 9.71 -15.69
N ARG A 55 -17.93 9.58 -14.91
CA ARG A 55 -18.09 10.27 -13.61
C ARG A 55 -17.21 9.59 -12.56
N ARG A 56 -16.49 10.42 -11.80
CA ARG A 56 -15.67 9.97 -10.66
C ARG A 56 -16.51 9.13 -9.69
N TRP A 57 -15.99 7.99 -9.26
CA TRP A 57 -16.63 7.21 -8.20
C TRP A 57 -16.54 8.01 -6.89
N GLU A 58 -17.68 8.31 -6.28
CA GLU A 58 -17.77 9.16 -5.09
C GLU A 58 -17.05 8.54 -3.88
N ASP A 59 -16.99 7.21 -3.82
CA ASP A 59 -16.38 6.48 -2.71
C ASP A 59 -14.86 6.27 -2.87
N LEU A 60 -14.28 6.60 -4.04
CA LEU A 60 -12.85 6.42 -4.27
C LEU A 60 -12.05 7.71 -4.02
N PRO A 61 -11.02 7.66 -3.17
CA PRO A 61 -10.26 8.85 -2.84
C PRO A 61 -9.40 9.37 -3.99
N HIS A 62 -8.98 8.50 -4.92
CA HIS A 62 -8.16 8.86 -6.08
C HIS A 62 -8.58 8.12 -7.37
N PRO A 63 -8.41 8.74 -8.55
CA PRO A 63 -8.71 8.10 -9.84
C PRO A 63 -7.76 6.95 -10.18
N LEU A 64 -6.52 7.02 -9.68
CA LEU A 64 -5.50 5.99 -9.83
C LEU A 64 -5.12 5.49 -8.43
N GLN A 65 -5.17 4.17 -8.23
CA GLN A 65 -4.78 3.51 -6.98
C GLN A 65 -4.00 2.24 -7.32
N PHE A 66 -3.10 1.85 -6.42
CA PHE A 66 -2.27 0.66 -6.59
C PHE A 66 -2.65 -0.40 -5.57
N ALA A 67 -2.64 -1.65 -6.02
CA ALA A 67 -2.93 -2.81 -5.19
C ALA A 67 -1.93 -2.90 -4.04
N GLN A 68 -2.47 -3.03 -2.84
CA GLN A 68 -1.67 -3.22 -1.64
C GLN A 68 -1.60 -4.68 -1.20
N TRP A 69 -2.50 -5.51 -1.71
CA TRP A 69 -2.67 -6.91 -1.34
C TRP A 69 -1.71 -7.86 -2.06
N THR A 70 -0.99 -7.42 -3.11
CA THR A 70 0.11 -8.18 -3.70
C THR A 70 1.22 -7.24 -4.17
N ILE A 71 2.40 -7.33 -3.56
CA ILE A 71 3.55 -6.46 -3.82
C ILE A 71 4.81 -7.31 -3.85
N ALA A 72 5.69 -7.09 -4.83
CA ALA A 72 7.06 -7.60 -4.80
C ALA A 72 8.04 -6.43 -4.76
N SER A 73 9.03 -6.48 -3.88
CA SER A 73 10.02 -5.41 -3.78
C SER A 73 11.40 -5.94 -3.41
N ALA A 74 12.45 -5.28 -3.92
CA ALA A 74 13.79 -5.41 -3.40
C ALA A 74 13.88 -4.75 -2.01
N PRO A 75 14.78 -5.21 -1.12
CA PRO A 75 14.88 -4.62 0.21
C PRO A 75 15.26 -3.14 0.13
N ARG A 76 14.79 -2.36 1.11
CA ARG A 76 15.02 -0.92 1.24
C ARG A 76 14.59 -0.09 0.02
N HIS A 77 13.50 -0.46 -0.64
CA HIS A 77 12.94 0.36 -1.70
C HIS A 77 12.32 1.64 -1.13
N PRO A 78 12.63 2.86 -1.64
CA PRO A 78 12.19 4.12 -1.04
C PRO A 78 10.68 4.29 -0.91
N VAL A 79 9.90 3.62 -1.78
CA VAL A 79 8.43 3.61 -1.68
C VAL A 79 7.97 3.01 -0.36
N LEU A 80 8.59 1.92 0.09
CA LEU A 80 8.15 1.22 1.32
C LEU A 80 8.42 2.05 2.56
N GLN A 81 9.55 2.74 2.62
CA GLN A 81 9.84 3.72 3.67
C GLN A 81 8.80 4.83 3.72
N LYS A 82 8.48 5.41 2.55
CA LYS A 82 7.43 6.44 2.46
C LYS A 82 6.07 5.93 2.92
N MET A 83 5.71 4.69 2.58
CA MET A 83 4.45 4.09 3.03
C MET A 83 4.44 3.82 4.54
N ALA A 84 5.53 3.31 5.10
CA ALA A 84 5.68 3.11 6.54
C ALA A 84 5.58 4.44 7.30
N ASP A 85 6.28 5.48 6.83
CA ASP A 85 6.20 6.84 7.39
C ASP A 85 4.78 7.40 7.29
N ARG A 86 4.09 7.18 6.17
CA ARG A 86 2.69 7.59 5.97
C ARG A 86 1.78 6.99 7.05
N VAL A 87 1.93 5.69 7.35
CA VAL A 87 1.16 5.02 8.40
C VAL A 87 1.48 5.60 9.78
N VAL A 88 2.75 5.88 10.07
CA VAL A 88 3.14 6.50 11.34
C VAL A 88 2.53 7.90 11.49
N MET A 89 2.55 8.69 10.42
CA MET A 89 1.98 10.04 10.40
C MET A 89 0.46 10.03 10.52
N SER A 90 -0.23 9.07 9.88
CA SER A 90 -1.69 8.97 10.00
C SER A 90 -2.17 8.66 11.41
N VAL A 91 -1.31 8.08 12.25
CA VAL A 91 -1.60 7.85 13.67
C VAL A 91 -1.21 9.06 14.52
N LYS A 92 -0.03 9.66 14.27
CA LYS A 92 0.49 10.77 15.09
C LYS A 92 -0.26 12.08 14.90
N ASP A 93 -0.70 12.40 13.69
CA ASP A 93 -1.34 13.69 13.40
C ASP A 93 -2.68 13.87 14.13
N PRO A 94 -3.59 12.87 14.15
CA PRO A 94 -4.81 12.94 14.95
C PRO A 94 -4.53 13.04 16.46
N VAL A 95 -3.57 12.28 16.99
CA VAL A 95 -3.17 12.36 18.42
C VAL A 95 -2.74 13.77 18.78
N ARG A 96 -1.93 14.41 17.93
CA ARG A 96 -1.50 15.81 18.13
C ARG A 96 -2.65 16.80 18.01
N ARG A 97 -3.54 16.62 17.04
CA ARG A 97 -4.61 17.57 16.72
C ARG A 97 -5.76 17.54 17.72
N TYR A 98 -6.12 16.34 18.19
CA TYR A 98 -7.30 16.14 19.05
C TYR A 98 -6.93 15.87 20.52
N GLY A 99 -5.65 15.72 20.85
CA GLY A 99 -5.19 15.45 22.22
C GLY A 99 -5.66 14.10 22.76
N VAL A 100 -6.08 13.18 21.89
CA VAL A 100 -6.57 11.85 22.26
C VAL A 100 -5.43 10.84 22.32
N ARG A 101 -5.58 9.80 23.14
CA ARG A 101 -4.58 8.71 23.17
C ARG A 101 -4.69 7.88 21.90
N GLU A 102 -3.56 7.33 21.43
CA GLU A 102 -3.51 6.47 20.23
C GLU A 102 -4.54 5.32 20.28
N ILE A 103 -4.77 4.74 21.47
CA ILE A 103 -5.70 3.63 21.67
C ILE A 103 -7.19 4.02 21.51
N GLU A 104 -7.49 5.32 21.54
CA GLU A 104 -8.84 5.88 21.41
C GLU A 104 -9.16 6.28 19.96
N LEU A 105 -8.19 6.17 19.04
CA LEU A 105 -8.43 6.46 17.63
C LEU A 105 -9.45 5.47 17.03
N ARG A 106 -10.45 6.05 16.36
CA ARG A 106 -11.50 5.36 15.62
C ARG A 106 -11.60 5.99 14.22
N PRO A 107 -10.64 5.70 13.31
CA PRO A 107 -10.68 6.27 11.97
C PRO A 107 -11.89 5.72 11.21
N THR A 108 -12.50 6.59 10.41
CA THR A 108 -13.53 6.23 9.43
C THR A 108 -12.93 5.38 8.31
N SER A 109 -13.77 4.67 7.55
CA SER A 109 -13.31 3.91 6.37
C SER A 109 -12.60 4.79 5.35
N PHE A 110 -13.05 6.04 5.19
CA PHE A 110 -12.42 7.01 4.28
C PHE A 110 -11.03 7.44 4.78
N GLU A 111 -10.87 7.71 6.08
CA GLU A 111 -9.57 8.02 6.66
C GLU A 111 -8.63 6.81 6.59
N PHE A 112 -9.14 5.60 6.79
CA PHE A 112 -8.37 4.37 6.63
C PHE A 112 -7.84 4.22 5.20
N LEU A 113 -8.71 4.38 4.19
CA LEU A 113 -8.33 4.28 2.78
C LEU A 113 -7.24 5.29 2.40
N ASN A 114 -7.30 6.50 2.94
CA ASN A 114 -6.33 7.58 2.67
C ASN A 114 -5.05 7.51 3.52
N SER A 115 -4.98 6.64 4.53
CA SER A 115 -3.85 6.59 5.46
C SER A 115 -2.97 5.39 5.23
N THR A 116 -3.56 4.20 5.23
CA THR A 116 -2.84 2.93 5.07
C THR A 116 -3.42 2.07 3.96
N GLY A 117 -4.53 2.52 3.36
CA GLY A 117 -5.20 1.87 2.24
C GLY A 117 -4.71 2.35 0.87
N PRO A 118 -5.34 1.91 -0.23
CA PRO A 118 -4.84 2.08 -1.60
C PRO A 118 -4.74 3.53 -2.09
N ALA A 119 -5.27 4.48 -1.32
CA ALA A 119 -5.17 5.91 -1.57
C ALA A 119 -4.04 6.61 -0.79
N ALA A 120 -3.29 5.88 0.02
CA ALA A 120 -2.21 6.40 0.85
C ALA A 120 -1.01 6.91 0.04
#